data_AF-A0A0X3VSE7-F1
#
_entry.id   AF-A0A0X3VSE7-F1
#
_cell.length_a   1.000
_cell.length_b   1.000
_cell.length_c   1.000
_cell.angle_alpha   90.00
_cell.angle_beta   90.00
_cell.angle_gamma   90.00
#
_symmetry.space_group_name_H-M   'P 1'
#
loop_
_entity.id
_entity.type
_entity.pdbx_description
1 polymer ?
#
loop_
_entity_poly.entity_id
_entity_poly.type
_entity_poly.pdbx_seq_one_letter_code
_entity_poly.pdbx_strand_id
1 'polypeptide(L)'
;MLAADPGASIASIAAEAGADRRTVYRRFACREELLGAIHEARVTAIEQAIEDARLREAPVAVALHRYVENIIAVNRTWPVDLARMLADDTIRRRRDACVAEVEAFRRRASDEGLLRRDQPQYWAGPLLPELVNLAAHRQAHLSPGQAADVVVDTYLHGVGVPRQRSQDPPAVRGQVA
;
A
#
# COMPACT_ATOMS: atom_id res chain seq x y z
N MET A 1 -13.14 8.39 -9.96
CA MET A 1 -12.56 8.34 -11.32
C MET A 1 -11.54 9.47 -11.55
N LEU A 2 -10.71 9.83 -10.55
CA LEU A 2 -9.56 10.72 -10.74
C LEU A 2 -8.35 10.02 -11.39
N ALA A 3 -8.42 8.69 -11.52
CA ALA A 3 -7.40 7.82 -12.11
C ALA A 3 -7.44 7.73 -13.65
N ALA A 4 -8.54 8.13 -14.30
CA ALA A 4 -8.82 7.72 -15.67
C ALA A 4 -8.74 8.82 -16.74
N ASP A 5 -8.71 10.10 -16.36
CA ASP A 5 -8.66 11.20 -17.33
C ASP A 5 -7.71 12.34 -16.90
N PRO A 6 -6.48 12.37 -17.45
CA PRO A 6 -5.55 13.49 -17.30
C PRO A 6 -6.12 14.84 -17.76
N GLY A 7 -7.19 14.84 -18.57
CA GLY A 7 -7.95 15.99 -19.06
C GLY A 7 -9.16 16.38 -18.20
N ALA A 8 -9.43 15.68 -17.08
CA ALA A 8 -10.54 16.03 -16.20
C ALA A 8 -10.42 17.49 -15.72
N SER A 9 -11.46 18.27 -16.02
CA SER A 9 -11.55 19.69 -15.64
C SER A 9 -11.75 19.83 -14.13
N ILE A 10 -11.32 20.96 -13.55
CA ILE A 10 -11.58 21.30 -12.13
C ILE A 10 -13.07 21.19 -11.80
N ALA A 11 -13.92 21.57 -12.76
CA ALA A 11 -15.37 21.43 -12.69
C ALA A 11 -15.84 19.98 -12.53
N SER A 12 -15.20 19.04 -13.24
CA SER A 12 -15.47 17.60 -13.13
C SER A 12 -15.00 17.05 -11.78
N ILE A 13 -13.80 17.45 -11.35
CA ILE A 13 -13.22 17.05 -10.05
C ILE A 13 -14.10 17.54 -8.90
N ALA A 14 -14.57 18.79 -8.95
CA ALA A 14 -15.45 19.38 -7.95
C ALA A 14 -16.79 18.63 -7.86
N ALA A 15 -17.42 18.36 -9.01
CA ALA A 15 -18.70 17.66 -9.06
C ALA A 15 -18.60 16.24 -8.49
N GLU A 16 -17.52 15.52 -8.80
CA GLU A 16 -17.30 14.17 -8.29
C GLU A 16 -16.96 14.15 -6.79
N ALA A 17 -16.27 15.18 -6.30
CA ALA A 17 -16.02 15.39 -4.88
C ALA A 17 -17.24 15.91 -4.09
N GLY A 18 -18.40 16.11 -4.74
CA GLY A 18 -19.59 16.70 -4.12
C GLY A 18 -19.39 18.17 -3.70
N ALA A 19 -18.36 18.84 -4.23
CA ALA A 19 -18.01 20.20 -3.91
C ALA A 19 -18.62 21.18 -4.92
N ASP A 20 -19.07 22.33 -4.41
CA ASP A 20 -19.50 23.43 -5.28
C ASP A 20 -18.30 24.01 -6.06
N ARG A 21 -18.49 24.18 -7.36
CA ARG A 21 -17.45 24.63 -8.30
C ARG A 21 -16.86 25.99 -7.89
N ARG A 22 -17.69 26.92 -7.41
CA ARG A 22 -17.25 28.26 -6.98
C ARG A 22 -16.42 28.18 -5.69
N THR A 23 -16.69 27.21 -4.82
CA THR A 23 -15.86 26.93 -3.64
C THR A 23 -14.47 26.41 -4.02
N VAL A 24 -14.37 25.52 -5.00
CA VAL A 24 -13.08 25.01 -5.49
C VAL A 24 -12.26 26.10 -6.19
N TYR A 25 -12.86 26.88 -7.10
CA TYR A 25 -12.17 27.99 -7.77
C TYR A 25 -11.78 29.14 -6.84
N ARG A 26 -12.46 29.33 -5.70
CA ARG A 26 -12.04 30.31 -4.68
C ARG A 26 -10.78 29.84 -3.94
N ARG A 27 -10.64 28.53 -3.75
CA ARG A 27 -9.54 27.91 -2.99
C ARG A 27 -8.29 27.70 -3.84
N PHE A 28 -8.48 27.45 -5.15
CA PHE A 28 -7.40 27.13 -6.09
C PHE A 28 -7.52 28.00 -7.33
N ALA A 29 -6.48 28.76 -7.63
CA ALA A 29 -6.40 29.66 -8.76
C ALA A 29 -6.28 28.91 -10.11
N CYS A 30 -5.67 27.72 -10.09
CA CYS A 30 -5.51 26.88 -11.28
C CYS A 30 -5.57 25.38 -10.95
N ARG A 31 -5.56 24.57 -12.02
CA ARG A 31 -5.63 23.10 -11.91
C ARG A 31 -4.37 22.55 -11.28
N GLU A 32 -3.23 23.15 -11.56
CA GLU A 32 -1.92 22.80 -11.02
C GLU A 32 -1.90 22.98 -9.50
N GLU A 33 -2.51 24.05 -8.98
CA GLU A 33 -2.62 24.30 -7.54
C GLU A 33 -3.54 23.28 -6.85
N LEU A 34 -4.69 22.95 -7.45
CA LEU A 34 -5.58 21.90 -6.96
C LEU A 34 -4.87 20.54 -6.93
N LEU A 35 -4.17 20.19 -8.02
CA LEU A 35 -3.40 18.96 -8.08
C LEU A 35 -2.30 18.98 -7.02
N GLY A 36 -1.54 20.06 -6.87
CA GLY A 36 -0.51 20.20 -5.83
C GLY A 36 -1.08 19.90 -4.43
N ALA A 37 -2.24 20.48 -4.10
CA ALA A 37 -2.89 20.25 -2.82
C ALA A 37 -3.39 18.80 -2.63
N ILE A 38 -3.92 18.16 -3.67
CA ILE A 38 -4.32 16.74 -3.63
C ILE A 38 -3.10 15.84 -3.39
N HIS A 39 -1.98 16.12 -4.05
CA HIS A 39 -0.75 15.36 -3.86
C HIS A 39 -0.18 15.53 -2.46
N GLU A 40 -0.14 16.77 -1.95
CA GLU A 40 0.26 17.09 -0.58
C GLU A 40 -0.60 16.33 0.45
N ALA A 41 -1.92 16.33 0.25
CA ALA A 41 -2.84 15.58 1.09
C ALA A 41 -2.58 14.06 1.04
N ARG A 42 -2.30 13.52 -0.15
CA ARG A 42 -2.00 12.09 -0.31
C ARG A 42 -0.69 11.69 0.34
N VAL A 43 0.39 12.46 0.17
CA VAL A 43 1.68 12.17 0.81
C VAL A 43 1.54 12.21 2.32
N THR A 44 0.84 13.22 2.85
CA THR A 44 0.53 13.32 4.28
C THR A 44 -0.25 12.10 4.78
N ALA A 45 -1.23 11.62 4.01
CA ALA A 45 -1.99 10.43 4.36
C ALA A 45 -1.14 9.15 4.32
N ILE A 46 -0.15 9.05 3.41
CA ILE A 46 0.81 7.93 3.38
C ILE A 46 1.73 7.99 4.61
N GLU A 47 2.23 9.16 4.98
CA GLU A 47 3.07 9.34 6.18
C GLU A 47 2.33 8.91 7.44
N GLN A 48 1.09 9.36 7.61
CA GLN A 48 0.22 8.95 8.72
C GLN A 48 -0.04 7.44 8.70
N ALA A 49 -0.34 6.86 7.53
CA ALA A 49 -0.55 5.42 7.38
C ALA A 49 0.67 4.59 7.83
N ILE A 50 1.89 5.06 7.52
CA ILE A 50 3.16 4.43 7.93
C ILE A 50 3.38 4.58 9.44
N GLU A 51 3.12 5.76 10.00
CA GLU A 51 3.22 6.02 11.43
C GLU A 51 2.26 5.12 12.24
N ASP A 52 0.99 5.07 11.83
CA ASP A 52 -0.06 4.27 12.47
C ASP A 52 0.21 2.75 12.39
N ALA A 53 0.94 2.31 11.36
CA ALA A 53 1.35 0.91 11.24
C ALA A 53 2.40 0.51 12.29
N ARG A 54 3.06 1.49 12.94
CA ARG A 54 4.07 1.29 13.99
C ARG A 54 5.17 0.32 13.56
N LEU A 55 5.69 0.51 12.34
CA LEU A 55 6.64 -0.39 11.68
C LEU A 55 7.90 -0.72 12.50
N ARG A 56 8.32 0.19 13.38
CA ARG A 56 9.51 0.02 14.24
C ARG A 56 9.25 -0.81 15.51
N GLU A 57 8.01 -0.86 15.99
CA GLU A 57 7.71 -1.26 17.37
C GLU A 57 6.73 -2.42 17.45
N ALA A 58 5.73 -2.45 16.57
CA ALA A 58 4.73 -3.50 16.58
C ALA A 58 5.35 -4.84 16.13
N PRO A 59 4.76 -5.99 16.54
CA PRO A 59 5.13 -7.29 15.99
C PRO A 59 5.07 -7.27 14.46
N VAL A 60 6.08 -7.84 13.78
CA VAL A 60 6.26 -7.69 12.32
C VAL A 60 5.02 -8.07 11.49
N ALA A 61 4.31 -9.13 11.87
CA ALA A 61 3.08 -9.53 11.17
C ALA A 61 1.94 -8.52 11.35
N VAL A 62 1.79 -7.96 12.56
CA VAL A 62 0.77 -6.95 12.89
C VAL A 62 1.07 -5.63 12.16
N ALA A 63 2.34 -5.21 12.18
CA ALA A 63 2.79 -4.00 11.49
C ALA A 63 2.58 -4.10 9.97
N LEU A 64 2.89 -5.26 9.38
CA LEU A 64 2.68 -5.51 7.95
C LEU A 64 1.20 -5.40 7.58
N HIS A 65 0.32 -6.03 8.37
CA HIS A 65 -1.12 -5.97 8.12
C HIS A 65 -1.68 -4.55 8.22
N ARG A 66 -1.35 -3.82 9.29
CA ARG A 66 -1.76 -2.41 9.45
C ARG A 66 -1.27 -1.53 8.31
N TYR A 67 0.00 -1.70 7.92
CA TYR A 67 0.56 -0.96 6.78
C TYR A 67 -0.24 -1.23 5.50
N VAL A 68 -0.50 -2.50 5.19
CA VAL A 68 -1.26 -2.87 3.98
C VAL A 68 -2.69 -2.30 4.04
N GLU A 69 -3.39 -2.47 5.16
CA GLU A 69 -4.74 -1.94 5.36
C GLU A 69 -4.79 -0.42 5.18
N ASN A 70 -3.90 0.31 5.85
CA ASN A 70 -3.85 1.76 5.81
C ASN A 70 -3.53 2.26 4.39
N ILE A 71 -2.56 1.66 3.69
CA ILE A 71 -2.21 2.06 2.33
C ILE A 71 -3.35 1.74 1.33
N ILE A 72 -4.07 0.63 1.51
CA ILE A 72 -5.28 0.35 0.72
C ILE A 72 -6.32 1.45 0.92
N ALA A 73 -6.57 1.87 2.17
CA ALA A 73 -7.50 2.95 2.46
C ALA A 73 -7.07 4.28 1.83
N VAL A 74 -5.78 4.62 1.91
CA VAL A 74 -5.21 5.81 1.27
C VAL A 74 -5.37 5.76 -0.25
N ASN A 75 -5.05 4.64 -0.89
CA ASN A 75 -5.15 4.49 -2.35
C ASN A 75 -6.59 4.57 -2.85
N ARG A 76 -7.57 4.07 -2.08
CA ARG A 76 -8.99 4.19 -2.39
C ARG A 76 -9.50 5.62 -2.25
N THR A 77 -8.98 6.35 -1.26
CA THR A 77 -9.34 7.76 -1.02
C THR A 77 -8.73 8.68 -2.07
N TRP A 78 -7.49 8.38 -2.49
CA TRP A 78 -6.70 9.24 -3.38
C TRP A 78 -6.22 8.46 -4.62
N PRO A 79 -7.10 8.18 -5.61
CA PRO A 79 -6.78 7.34 -6.76
C PRO A 79 -5.96 8.09 -7.85
N VAL A 80 -5.07 9.00 -7.47
CA VAL A 80 -4.31 9.85 -8.41
C VAL A 80 -2.98 9.21 -8.79
N ASP A 81 -2.66 9.25 -10.09
CA ASP A 81 -1.43 8.71 -10.65
C ASP A 81 -0.21 9.57 -10.27
N LEU A 82 0.76 8.93 -9.60
CA LEU A 82 2.02 9.51 -9.13
C LEU A 82 2.93 9.99 -10.27
N ALA A 83 2.70 9.56 -11.51
CA ALA A 83 3.59 9.84 -12.64
C ALA A 83 3.82 11.34 -12.89
N ARG A 84 2.85 12.20 -12.51
CA ARG A 84 2.94 13.66 -12.71
C ARG A 84 3.63 14.41 -11.56
N MET A 85 3.94 13.75 -10.44
CA MET A 85 4.52 14.34 -9.21
C MET A 85 6.04 14.49 -9.21
N LEU A 86 6.74 13.96 -10.20
CA LEU A 86 8.21 13.96 -10.20
C LEU A 86 8.85 15.34 -10.36
N ALA A 87 8.11 16.46 -10.30
CA ALA A 87 8.63 17.82 -10.48
C ALA A 87 8.94 18.58 -9.16
N ASP A 88 8.27 18.31 -8.03
CA ASP A 88 8.51 19.01 -6.74
C ASP A 88 9.52 18.29 -5.83
N ASP A 89 10.65 18.96 -5.54
CA ASP A 89 11.73 18.45 -4.68
C ASP A 89 11.30 18.08 -3.25
N THR A 90 10.38 18.83 -2.65
CA THR A 90 9.96 18.61 -1.26
C THR A 90 9.11 17.35 -1.14
N ILE A 91 8.17 17.19 -2.07
CA ILE A 91 7.34 15.99 -2.17
C ILE A 91 8.18 14.75 -2.47
N ARG A 92 9.18 14.86 -3.37
CA ARG A 92 10.13 13.78 -3.64
C ARG A 92 10.85 13.32 -2.36
N ARG A 93 11.43 14.25 -1.60
CA ARG A 93 12.14 13.94 -0.35
C ARG A 93 11.26 13.23 0.68
N ARG A 94 10.02 13.69 0.87
CA ARG A 94 9.05 13.06 1.79
C ARG A 94 8.71 11.62 1.39
N ARG A 95 8.48 11.41 0.09
CA ARG A 95 8.22 10.08 -0.47
C ARG A 95 9.43 9.16 -0.32
N ASP A 96 10.63 9.67 -0.55
CA ASP A 96 11.86 8.88 -0.38
C ASP A 96 12.09 8.49 1.09
N ALA A 97 11.74 9.37 2.04
CA ALA A 97 11.75 9.03 3.47
C ALA A 97 10.77 7.88 3.79
N CYS A 98 9.53 7.94 3.27
CA CYS A 98 8.55 6.85 3.41
C CYS A 98 9.08 5.53 2.86
N VAL A 99 9.69 5.55 1.67
CA VAL A 99 10.29 4.36 1.04
C VAL A 99 11.42 3.80 1.91
N ALA A 100 12.28 4.67 2.46
CA ALA A 100 13.36 4.26 3.34
C ALA A 100 12.85 3.59 4.62
N GLU A 101 11.76 4.08 5.21
CA GLU A 101 11.12 3.47 6.38
C GLU A 101 10.55 2.08 6.07
N VAL A 102 9.81 1.95 4.97
CA VAL A 102 9.24 0.65 4.54
C VAL A 102 10.34 -0.36 4.23
N GLU A 103 11.45 0.06 3.63
CA GLU A 103 12.58 -0.81 3.34
C GLU A 103 13.34 -1.20 4.63
N ALA A 104 13.43 -0.32 5.62
CA ALA A 104 13.95 -0.67 6.94
C ALA A 104 13.08 -1.70 7.66
N PHE A 105 11.75 -1.54 7.59
CA PHE A 105 10.80 -2.52 8.10
C PHE A 105 10.94 -3.88 7.40
N ARG A 106 11.13 -3.89 6.08
CA ARG A 106 11.31 -5.13 5.32
C ARG A 106 12.56 -5.89 5.76
N ARG A 107 13.68 -5.18 6.01
CA ARG A 107 14.89 -5.79 6.59
C ARG A 107 14.60 -6.41 7.95
N ARG A 108 13.93 -5.67 8.84
CA ARG A 108 13.49 -6.18 10.16
C ARG A 108 12.61 -7.43 10.02
N ALA A 109 11.64 -7.44 9.11
CA ALA A 109 10.79 -8.60 8.87
C ALA A 109 11.57 -9.82 8.36
N SER A 110 12.63 -9.62 7.58
CA SER A 110 13.56 -10.71 7.22
C SER A 110 14.44 -11.15 8.39
N ASP A 111 14.85 -10.23 9.26
CA ASP A 111 15.70 -10.52 10.42
C ASP A 111 14.95 -11.27 11.52
N GLU A 112 13.66 -10.96 11.69
CA GLU A 112 12.74 -11.66 12.61
C GLU A 112 12.14 -12.94 12.00
N GLY A 113 12.55 -13.33 10.78
CA GLY A 113 12.16 -14.60 10.16
C GLY A 113 10.73 -14.63 9.61
N LEU A 114 10.09 -13.47 9.40
CA LEU A 114 8.80 -13.41 8.71
C LEU A 114 8.98 -13.56 7.19
N LEU A 115 10.02 -12.94 6.63
CA LEU A 115 10.35 -12.97 5.19
C LEU A 115 11.56 -13.85 4.92
N ARG A 116 11.49 -14.65 3.85
CA ARG A 116 12.62 -15.50 3.44
C ARG A 116 13.72 -14.67 2.78
N ARG A 117 14.98 -15.03 3.04
CA ARG A 117 16.17 -14.30 2.55
C ARG A 117 16.72 -14.84 1.22
N ASP A 118 16.28 -16.02 0.80
CA ASP A 118 16.73 -16.76 -0.39
C ASP A 118 16.00 -16.33 -1.68
N GLN A 119 15.61 -15.06 -1.77
CA GLN A 119 14.91 -14.51 -2.93
C GLN A 119 15.86 -13.81 -3.89
N PRO A 120 15.53 -13.77 -5.19
CA PRO A 120 16.17 -12.85 -6.11
C PRO A 120 16.12 -11.41 -5.57
N GLN A 121 17.20 -10.67 -5.80
CA GLN A 121 17.26 -9.26 -5.44
C GLN A 121 16.09 -8.52 -6.08
N TYR A 122 15.44 -7.63 -5.33
CA TYR A 122 14.27 -6.86 -5.79
C TYR A 122 13.02 -7.69 -6.11
N TRP A 123 12.88 -8.94 -5.64
CA TRP A 123 11.63 -9.70 -5.83
C TRP A 123 10.51 -9.27 -4.87
N ALA A 124 10.77 -9.35 -3.57
CA ALA A 124 9.73 -9.14 -2.54
C ALA A 124 9.31 -7.67 -2.38
N GLY A 125 10.21 -6.72 -2.67
CA GLY A 125 9.96 -5.28 -2.49
C GLY A 125 8.86 -4.74 -3.42
N PRO A 126 9.01 -4.87 -4.76
CA PRO A 126 8.00 -4.40 -5.72
C PRO A 126 6.69 -5.19 -5.67
N LEU A 127 6.72 -6.46 -5.27
CA LEU A 127 5.52 -7.31 -5.25
C LEU A 127 4.42 -6.78 -4.32
N LEU A 128 4.78 -6.28 -3.13
CA LEU A 128 3.80 -5.83 -2.15
C LEU A 128 2.98 -4.63 -2.65
N PRO A 129 3.59 -3.54 -3.17
CA PRO A 129 2.86 -2.45 -3.82
C PRO A 129 1.93 -2.90 -4.95
N GLU A 130 2.32 -3.90 -5.76
CA GLU A 130 1.48 -4.42 -6.84
C GLU A 130 0.21 -5.11 -6.30
N LEU A 131 0.36 -5.95 -5.27
CA LEU A 131 -0.79 -6.59 -4.60
C LEU A 131 -1.72 -5.56 -3.95
N VAL A 132 -1.14 -4.55 -3.29
CA VAL A 132 -1.88 -3.44 -2.68
C VAL A 132 -2.65 -2.65 -3.75
N ASN A 133 -2.01 -2.33 -4.88
CA ASN A 133 -2.67 -1.62 -5.98
C ASN A 133 -3.81 -2.43 -6.59
N LEU A 134 -3.61 -3.73 -6.79
CA LEU A 134 -4.65 -4.65 -7.25
C LEU A 134 -5.83 -4.67 -6.28
N ALA A 135 -5.56 -4.82 -4.97
CA ALA A 135 -6.60 -4.89 -3.95
C ALA A 135 -7.35 -3.56 -3.76
N ALA A 136 -6.64 -2.44 -3.85
CA ALA A 136 -7.23 -1.12 -3.74
C ALA A 136 -8.21 -0.83 -4.89
N HIS A 137 -7.85 -1.16 -6.14
CA HIS A 137 -8.60 -0.72 -7.32
C HIS A 137 -9.48 -1.79 -7.96
N ARG A 138 -9.11 -3.08 -7.87
CA ARG A 138 -9.84 -4.19 -8.50
C ARG A 138 -10.65 -5.02 -7.52
N GLN A 139 -10.43 -4.84 -6.22
CA GLN A 139 -11.14 -5.55 -5.15
C GLN A 139 -11.89 -4.58 -4.23
N ALA A 140 -12.51 -3.54 -4.80
CA ALA A 140 -13.22 -2.49 -4.05
C ALA A 140 -14.45 -3.01 -3.27
N HIS A 141 -14.95 -4.21 -3.57
CA HIS A 141 -16.03 -4.86 -2.83
C HIS A 141 -15.61 -5.38 -1.45
N LEU A 142 -14.31 -5.50 -1.19
CA LEU A 142 -13.76 -5.87 0.12
C LEU A 142 -13.51 -4.62 0.96
N SER A 143 -13.76 -4.70 2.28
CA SER A 143 -13.28 -3.66 3.21
C SER A 143 -11.74 -3.56 3.18
N PRO A 144 -11.13 -2.44 3.61
CA PRO A 144 -9.67 -2.32 3.66
C PRO A 144 -9.01 -3.46 4.45
N GLY A 145 -9.55 -3.82 5.61
CA GLY A 145 -9.05 -4.94 6.41
C GLY A 145 -9.17 -6.29 5.70
N GLN A 146 -10.32 -6.59 5.09
CA GLN A 146 -10.48 -7.85 4.31
C GLN A 146 -9.52 -7.93 3.13
N ALA A 147 -9.31 -6.80 2.44
CA ALA A 147 -8.35 -6.72 1.34
C ALA A 147 -6.92 -6.90 1.86
N ALA A 148 -6.59 -6.35 3.04
CA ALA A 148 -5.31 -6.54 3.69
C ALA A 148 -5.07 -7.99 4.10
N ASP A 149 -6.07 -8.69 4.62
CA ASP A 149 -5.98 -10.12 4.95
C ASP A 149 -5.53 -10.93 3.72
N VAL A 150 -6.20 -10.74 2.58
CA VAL A 150 -5.88 -11.44 1.32
C VAL A 150 -4.48 -11.07 0.83
N VAL A 151 -4.11 -9.78 0.85
CA VAL A 151 -2.80 -9.32 0.37
C VAL A 151 -1.68 -9.86 1.24
N VAL A 152 -1.81 -9.76 2.56
CA VAL A 152 -0.79 -10.24 3.51
C VAL A 152 -0.65 -11.76 3.41
N ASP A 153 -1.76 -12.48 3.36
CA ASP A 153 -1.74 -13.94 3.22
C ASP A 153 -1.05 -14.36 1.91
N THR A 154 -1.42 -13.74 0.78
CA THR A 154 -0.82 -14.00 -0.53
C THR A 154 0.68 -13.69 -0.51
N TYR A 155 1.06 -12.55 0.06
CA TYR A 155 2.44 -12.11 0.14
C TYR A 155 3.28 -13.06 1.00
N LEU A 156 2.81 -13.43 2.19
CA LEU A 156 3.54 -14.32 3.10
C LEU A 156 3.60 -15.77 2.60
N HIS A 157 2.59 -16.27 1.89
CA HIS A 157 2.69 -17.58 1.24
C HIS A 157 3.66 -17.57 0.05
N GLY A 158 3.83 -16.42 -0.62
CA GLY A 158 4.75 -16.29 -1.75
C GLY A 158 6.21 -16.01 -1.34
N VAL A 159 6.43 -15.15 -0.34
CA VAL A 159 7.76 -14.64 0.05
C VAL A 159 8.09 -14.76 1.54
N GLY A 160 7.18 -15.32 2.34
CA GLY A 160 7.42 -15.62 3.74
C GLY A 160 8.30 -16.86 3.94
N VAL A 161 8.79 -17.04 5.16
CA VAL A 161 9.45 -18.30 5.55
C VAL A 161 8.42 -19.43 5.50
N PRO A 162 8.71 -20.56 4.83
CA PRO A 162 7.78 -21.69 4.79
C PRO A 162 7.43 -22.12 6.21
N ARG A 163 6.13 -22.16 6.54
CA ARG A 163 5.68 -22.87 7.74
C ARG A 163 6.08 -24.32 7.52
N GLN A 164 7.02 -24.84 8.33
CA GLN A 164 7.26 -26.28 8.37
C GLN A 164 5.90 -26.93 8.57
N ARG A 165 5.44 -27.69 7.57
CA ARG A 165 4.29 -28.56 7.76
C ARG A 165 4.66 -29.44 8.95
N SER A 166 3.98 -29.24 10.08
CA SER A 166 4.10 -30.13 11.22
C SER A 166 3.98 -31.55 10.69
N GLN A 167 4.99 -32.36 11.02
CA GLN A 167 5.19 -33.73 10.60
C GLN A 167 3.87 -34.49 10.55
N ASP A 168 3.46 -34.93 9.36
CA ASP A 168 2.50 -36.03 9.26
C ASP A 168 3.12 -37.23 9.99
N PRO A 169 2.42 -37.88 10.93
CA PRO A 169 2.91 -39.11 11.52
C PRO A 169 3.15 -40.15 10.42
N PRO A 170 4.22 -40.96 10.50
CA PRO A 170 4.54 -41.91 9.44
C PRO A 170 3.35 -42.84 9.21
N ALA A 171 2.94 -42.97 7.95
CA ALA A 171 1.91 -43.90 7.53
C ALA A 171 2.24 -45.29 8.09
N VAL A 172 1.39 -45.79 8.99
CA VAL A 172 1.43 -47.16 9.47
C VAL A 172 1.22 -48.05 8.25
N ARG A 173 2.31 -48.63 7.73
CA ARG A 173 2.21 -49.70 6.74
C ARG A 173 1.54 -50.87 7.42
N GLY A 174 0.27 -51.08 7.10
CA GLY A 174 -0.48 -52.27 7.47
C GLY A 174 0.27 -53.49 6.96
N GLN A 175 0.83 -54.24 7.91
CA GLN A 175 1.33 -55.58 7.72
C GLN A 175 0.11 -56.48 7.84
N VAL A 176 -0.41 -56.95 6.70
CA VAL A 176 -1.40 -58.03 6.67
C VAL A 176 -0.67 -59.29 6.22
N ALA A 177 -0.77 -60.28 7.10
CA ALA A 177 -0.23 -61.63 7.00
C ALA A 177 -0.84 -62.44 5.85
#